data_AF-A0A7C1ZM81-F1
#
_entry.id   AF-A0A7C1ZM81-F1
#
_cell.length_a   1.000
_cell.length_b   1.000
_cell.length_c   1.000
_cell.angle_alpha   90.00
_cell.angle_beta   90.00
_cell.angle_gamma   90.00
#
_symmetry.space_group_name_H-M   'P 1'
#
loop_
_entity.id
_entity.type
_entity.pdbx_description
1 polymer ?
#
loop_
_entity_poly.entity_id
_entity_poly.type
_entity_poly.pdbx_seq_one_letter_code
_entity_poly.pdbx_strand_id
1 'polypeptide(L)'
;MLHGDLWYEHILLDKKSNNIIGFLDFEEAIIGDPAIDLATQLHLGKNFARLVLNAYQDQRGVVDEWLWHRMKKYFVLRELRGFYFALKVENLIEFEGSIRKIRRNLNFTQL
;
A
#
# COMPACT_ATOMS: atom_id res chain seq x y z
N MET A 1 -9.75 -11.47 -4.63
CA MET A 1 -9.74 -11.28 -3.16
C MET A 1 -8.53 -10.41 -2.84
N LEU A 2 -8.70 -9.48 -1.91
CA LEU A 2 -7.69 -8.56 -1.41
C LEU A 2 -7.43 -8.84 0.07
N HIS A 3 -6.23 -8.52 0.52
CA HIS A 3 -5.92 -8.36 1.93
C HIS A 3 -6.51 -7.07 2.50
N GLY A 4 -6.56 -5.99 1.70
CA GLY A 4 -7.11 -4.69 2.09
C GLY A 4 -6.13 -3.79 2.83
N ASP A 5 -5.10 -4.38 3.47
CA ASP A 5 -4.00 -3.66 4.12
C ASP A 5 -2.64 -4.37 3.97
N LEU A 6 -2.25 -4.66 2.72
CA LEU A 6 -1.01 -5.39 2.42
C LEU A 6 0.26 -4.51 2.47
N TRP A 7 0.49 -3.73 3.51
CA TRP A 7 1.73 -2.95 3.65
C TRP A 7 2.83 -3.72 4.41
N TYR A 8 4.08 -3.30 4.28
CA TYR A 8 5.24 -4.08 4.71
C TYR A 8 5.28 -4.40 6.22
N GLU A 9 4.57 -3.63 7.07
CA GLU A 9 4.48 -3.92 8.51
C GLU A 9 3.60 -5.15 8.82
N HIS A 10 2.78 -5.58 7.85
CA HIS A 10 1.93 -6.77 7.96
C HIS A 10 2.56 -8.01 7.28
N ILE A 11 3.82 -7.92 6.85
CA ILE A 11 4.54 -9.02 6.18
C ILE A 11 5.66 -9.53 7.08
N LEU A 12 5.62 -10.82 7.42
CA LEU A 12 6.65 -11.46 8.25
C LEU A 12 7.78 -12.01 7.38
N LEU A 13 9.02 -11.68 7.78
CA LEU A 13 10.25 -12.16 7.14
C LEU A 13 11.04 -13.03 8.11
N ASP A 14 11.48 -14.19 7.66
CA ASP A 14 12.52 -14.94 8.36
C ASP A 14 13.88 -14.30 8.10
N LYS A 15 14.54 -13.83 9.16
CA LYS A 15 15.84 -13.14 9.06
C LYS A 15 16.97 -14.04 8.55
N LYS A 16 16.87 -15.36 8.70
CA LYS A 16 17.93 -16.28 8.28
C LYS A 16 17.85 -16.57 6.78
N SER A 17 16.65 -16.82 6.27
CA SER A 17 16.44 -17.19 4.87
C SER A 17 16.04 -16.01 3.97
N ASN A 18 15.72 -14.84 4.54
CA ASN A 18 15.15 -13.68 3.84
C ASN A 18 13.86 -14.00 3.06
N ASN A 19 13.14 -15.04 3.49
CA ASN A 19 11.86 -15.42 2.90
C ASN A 19 10.69 -14.80 3.65
N ILE A 20 9.62 -14.51 2.90
CA ILE A 20 8.30 -14.20 3.48
C ILE A 20 7.75 -15.48 4.10
N ILE A 21 7.38 -15.42 5.38
CA ILE A 21 6.86 -16.57 6.14
C ILE A 21 5.40 -16.38 6.60
N GLY A 22 4.82 -15.20 6.38
CA GLY A 22 3.43 -14.96 6.73
C GLY A 22 2.95 -13.55 6.41
N PHE A 23 1.63 -13.41 6.42
CA PHE A 23 0.89 -12.17 6.31
C PHE A 23 -0.04 -12.05 7.53
N LEU A 24 -0.21 -10.85 8.06
CA LEU A 24 -1.02 -10.56 9.25
C LEU A 24 -2.14 -9.59 8.91
N ASP A 25 -3.16 -9.51 9.77
CA ASP A 25 -4.16 -8.43 9.76
C ASP A 25 -5.10 -8.40 8.54
N PHE A 26 -5.94 -9.44 8.43
CA PHE A 26 -6.92 -9.61 7.34
C PHE A 26 -8.27 -8.92 7.60
N GLU A 27 -8.36 -7.98 8.55
CA GLU A 27 -9.65 -7.38 8.93
C GLU A 27 -10.29 -6.54 7.80
N GLU A 28 -9.48 -5.98 6.90
CA GLU A 28 -9.92 -5.23 5.72
C GLU A 28 -10.06 -6.10 4.45
N ALA A 29 -9.98 -7.43 4.57
CA ALA A 29 -10.01 -8.33 3.42
C ALA A 29 -11.37 -8.29 2.70
N ILE A 30 -11.34 -8.05 1.38
CA ILE A 30 -12.53 -7.85 0.55
C ILE A 30 -12.32 -8.34 -0.89
N ILE A 31 -13.40 -8.51 -1.65
CA ILE A 31 -13.32 -8.63 -3.11
C ILE A 31 -13.32 -7.23 -3.71
N GLY A 32 -12.27 -6.89 -4.46
CA GLY A 32 -12.13 -5.57 -5.06
C GLY A 32 -10.98 -5.46 -6.04
N ASP A 33 -10.61 -4.23 -6.36
CA ASP A 33 -9.54 -3.89 -7.29
C ASP A 33 -8.15 -4.25 -6.72
N PRO A 34 -7.35 -5.11 -7.38
CA PRO A 34 -6.01 -5.49 -6.92
C PRO A 34 -5.05 -4.30 -6.78
N ALA A 35 -5.36 -3.17 -7.43
CA ALA A 35 -4.60 -1.93 -7.28
C ALA A 35 -4.48 -1.46 -5.81
N ILE A 36 -5.43 -1.83 -4.95
CA ILE A 36 -5.44 -1.45 -3.52
C ILE A 36 -4.27 -2.11 -2.77
N ASP A 37 -4.11 -3.42 -2.89
CA ASP A 37 -3.01 -4.17 -2.24
C ASP A 37 -1.65 -3.90 -2.91
N LEU A 38 -1.65 -3.69 -4.23
CA LEU A 38 -0.42 -3.38 -4.95
C LEU A 38 0.08 -1.94 -4.67
N ALA A 39 -0.82 -1.01 -4.34
CA ALA A 39 -0.48 0.38 -4.05
C ALA A 39 0.45 0.52 -2.84
N THR A 40 0.30 -0.29 -1.81
CA THR A 40 1.09 -0.20 -0.58
C THR A 40 2.58 -0.46 -0.82
N GLN A 41 2.94 -1.18 -1.88
CA GLN A 41 4.33 -1.46 -2.25
C GLN A 41 5.09 -0.18 -2.63
N LEU A 42 4.38 0.90 -2.98
CA LEU A 42 4.97 2.22 -3.25
C LEU A 42 5.65 2.82 -2.01
N HIS A 43 5.36 2.36 -0.79
CA HIS A 43 6.11 2.75 0.41
C HIS A 43 7.59 2.34 0.33
N LEU A 44 7.92 1.27 -0.39
CA LEU A 44 9.29 0.80 -0.63
C LEU A 44 9.89 1.39 -1.92
N GLY A 45 9.17 2.31 -2.59
CA GLY A 45 9.61 3.02 -3.78
C GLY A 45 9.08 2.46 -5.11
N LYS A 46 9.13 3.27 -6.17
CA LYS A 46 8.56 2.93 -7.50
C LYS A 46 9.22 1.69 -8.12
N ASN A 47 10.53 1.54 -7.95
CA ASN A 47 11.27 0.41 -8.51
C ASN A 47 10.83 -0.91 -7.86
N PHE A 48 10.73 -0.93 -6.53
CA PHE A 48 10.22 -2.10 -5.81
C PHE A 48 8.77 -2.43 -6.21
N ALA A 49 7.89 -1.42 -6.26
CA ALA A 49 6.51 -1.62 -6.67
C ALA A 49 6.38 -2.18 -8.10
N ARG A 50 7.27 -1.77 -9.03
CA ARG A 50 7.33 -2.35 -10.38
C ARG A 50 7.81 -3.80 -10.39
N LEU A 51 8.77 -4.17 -9.54
CA LEU A 51 9.20 -5.56 -9.39
C LEU A 51 8.03 -6.43 -8.90
N VAL A 52 7.28 -5.96 -7.91
CA VAL A 52 6.08 -6.67 -7.42
C VAL A 52 5.01 -6.78 -8.52
N LEU A 53 4.78 -5.70 -9.28
CA LEU A 53 3.81 -5.72 -10.37
C LEU A 53 4.18 -6.72 -11.48
N ASN A 54 5.47 -6.79 -11.85
CA ASN A 54 5.95 -7.77 -12.83
C ASN A 54 5.76 -9.20 -12.30
N ALA A 55 6.15 -9.45 -11.04
CA ALA A 55 5.95 -10.76 -10.42
C ALA A 55 4.47 -11.14 -10.33
N TYR A 56 3.58 -10.18 -10.04
CA TYR A 56 2.13 -10.39 -10.05
C TYR A 56 1.63 -10.80 -11.44
N GLN A 57 2.10 -10.13 -12.50
CA GLN A 57 1.77 -10.47 -13.88
C GLN A 57 2.28 -11.87 -14.27
N ASP A 58 3.51 -12.20 -13.91
CA ASP A 58 4.13 -13.51 -14.18
C ASP A 58 3.35 -14.65 -13.50
N GLN A 59 2.73 -14.38 -12.35
CA GLN A 59 1.82 -15.29 -11.66
C GLN A 59 0.38 -15.22 -12.19
N ARG A 60 0.18 -14.75 -13.42
CA ARG A 60 -1.12 -14.64 -14.13
C ARG A 60 -2.08 -13.60 -13.53
N GLY A 61 -1.57 -12.66 -12.74
CA GLY A 61 -2.30 -11.47 -12.33
C GLY A 61 -2.66 -10.60 -13.54
N VAL A 62 -3.86 -10.02 -13.53
CA VAL A 62 -4.32 -9.15 -14.62
C VAL A 62 -3.72 -7.77 -14.45
N VAL A 63 -2.88 -7.36 -15.40
CA VAL A 63 -2.27 -6.01 -15.46
C VAL A 63 -2.85 -5.28 -16.67
N ASP A 64 -3.90 -4.50 -16.42
CA ASP A 64 -4.46 -3.60 -17.44
C ASP A 64 -3.64 -2.30 -17.56
N GLU A 65 -3.88 -1.55 -18.63
CA GLU A 65 -3.15 -0.31 -18.95
C GLU A 65 -3.28 0.79 -17.86
N TRP A 66 -4.31 0.72 -17.01
CA TRP A 66 -4.61 1.69 -15.96
C TRP A 66 -4.20 1.23 -14.57
N LEU A 67 -3.76 -0.01 -14.38
CA LEU A 67 -3.47 -0.57 -13.05
C LEU A 67 -2.45 0.27 -12.29
N TRP A 68 -1.36 0.66 -12.96
CA TRP A 68 -0.34 1.55 -12.36
C TRP A 68 -0.91 2.92 -11.98
N HIS A 69 -1.80 3.48 -12.80
CA HIS A 69 -2.47 4.73 -12.48
C HIS A 69 -3.33 4.58 -11.21
N ARG A 70 -4.14 3.51 -11.12
CA ARG A 70 -4.98 3.23 -9.96
C ARG A 70 -4.15 3.00 -8.69
N MET A 71 -3.04 2.25 -8.78
CA MET A 71 -2.09 2.06 -7.66
C MET A 71 -1.63 3.41 -7.10
N LYS A 72 -1.21 4.36 -7.96
CA LYS A 72 -0.80 5.70 -7.51
C LYS A 72 -1.93 6.46 -6.82
N LYS A 73 -3.17 6.35 -7.31
CA LYS A 73 -4.34 7.02 -6.70
C LYS A 73 -4.69 6.41 -5.36
N TYR A 74 -4.75 5.08 -5.25
CA TYR A 74 -5.01 4.40 -3.97
C TYR A 74 -3.94 4.65 -2.94
N PHE A 75 -2.67 4.77 -3.34
CA PHE A 75 -1.58 5.12 -2.43
C PHE A 75 -1.79 6.49 -1.77
N VAL A 76 -2.24 7.49 -2.53
CA VAL A 76 -2.57 8.81 -1.97
C VAL A 76 -3.83 8.75 -1.10
N LEU A 77 -4.87 8.05 -1.55
CA LEU A 77 -6.12 7.90 -0.80
C LEU A 77 -5.91 7.19 0.54
N ARG A 78 -4.99 6.23 0.61
CA ARG A 78 -4.64 5.52 1.85
C ARG A 78 -4.16 6.48 2.94
N GLU A 79 -3.38 7.49 2.60
CA GLU A 79 -2.91 8.48 3.59
C GLU A 79 -4.05 9.32 4.18
N LEU A 80 -5.18 9.45 3.46
CA LEU A 80 -6.38 10.09 4.00
C LEU A 80 -7.07 9.22 5.07
N ARG A 81 -6.89 7.89 5.06
CA ARG A 81 -7.42 7.03 6.14
C ARG A 81 -6.74 7.33 7.46
N GLY A 82 -5.41 7.45 7.47
CA GLY A 82 -4.66 7.83 8.67
C GLY A 82 -5.09 9.20 9.21
N PHE A 83 -5.29 10.17 8.30
CA PHE A 83 -5.81 11.48 8.64
C PHE A 83 -7.23 11.42 9.26
N TYR A 84 -8.15 10.68 8.65
CA TYR A 84 -9.50 10.50 9.18
C TYR A 84 -9.48 9.83 10.56
N PHE A 85 -8.66 8.80 10.74
CA PHE A 85 -8.51 8.12 12.03
C PHE A 85 -7.99 9.09 13.09
N ALA A 86 -6.94 9.86 12.80
CA ALA A 86 -6.37 10.84 13.72
C ALA A 86 -7.39 11.89 14.18
N LEU A 87 -8.25 12.36 13.27
CA LEU A 87 -9.37 13.24 13.60
C LEU A 87 -10.38 12.56 14.52
N LYS A 88 -10.74 11.30 14.24
CA LYS A 88 -11.72 10.53 15.00
C LYS A 88 -11.27 10.27 16.44
N VAL A 89 -9.98 10.10 16.67
CA VAL A 89 -9.41 9.82 18.01
C VAL A 89 -8.82 11.05 18.70
N GLU A 90 -8.99 12.25 18.12
CA GLU A 90 -8.48 13.53 18.63
C GLU A 90 -6.96 13.51 18.97
N ASN A 91 -6.17 12.78 18.17
CA ASN A 91 -4.73 12.62 18.41
C ASN A 91 -3.92 13.57 17.52
N LEU A 92 -3.42 14.66 18.12
CA LEU A 92 -2.64 15.68 17.42
C LEU A 92 -1.32 15.15 16.82
N ILE A 93 -0.68 14.17 17.45
CA ILE A 93 0.58 13.60 16.95
C ILE A 93 0.33 12.81 15.65
N GLU A 94 -0.70 11.97 15.64
CA GLU A 94 -1.12 11.21 14.45
C GLU A 94 -1.64 12.14 13.35
N PHE A 95 -2.29 13.23 13.72
CA PHE A 95 -2.77 14.25 12.79
C PHE A 95 -1.59 14.89 12.04
N GLU A 96 -0.58 15.39 12.76
CA GLU A 96 0.61 15.98 12.17
C GLU A 96 1.42 14.96 11.35
N GLY A 97 1.52 13.71 11.83
CA GLY A 97 2.12 12.60 11.10
C GLY A 97 1.44 12.37 9.74
N SER A 98 0.11 12.32 9.74
CA SER A 98 -0.70 12.07 8.53
C SER A 98 -0.54 13.20 7.51
N ILE A 99 -0.56 14.47 7.93
CA ILE A 99 -0.34 15.61 7.02
C ILE A 99 1.04 15.54 6.35
N ARG A 100 2.09 15.17 7.08
CA ARG A 100 3.44 15.01 6.50
C ARG A 100 3.47 13.92 5.44
N LYS A 101 2.83 12.77 5.69
CA LYS A 101 2.75 11.66 4.73
C LYS A 101 1.99 12.05 3.45
N ILE A 102 0.83 12.72 3.59
CA ILE A 102 0.03 13.22 2.46
C ILE A 102 0.87 14.14 1.55
N ARG A 103 1.53 15.16 2.14
CA ARG A 103 2.37 16.11 1.37
C ARG A 103 3.48 15.42 0.60
N ARG A 104 4.18 14.48 1.25
CA ARG A 104 5.26 13.70 0.61
C ARG A 104 4.75 12.87 -0.56
N ASN A 105 3.64 12.17 -0.37
CA ASN A 105 3.14 11.18 -1.34
C ASN A 105 2.41 11.83 -2.53
N LEU A 106 1.80 13.00 -2.35
CA LEU A 106 1.27 13.81 -3.45
C LEU A 106 2.38 14.17 -4.45
N ASN A 107 3.53 14.63 -3.97
CA ASN A 107 4.67 14.95 -4.84
C ASN A 107 5.27 13.70 -5.50
N PHE A 108 5.29 12.57 -4.78
CA PHE A 108 5.81 11.30 -5.29
C PHE A 108 5.02 10.75 -6.49
N THR A 109 3.70 10.96 -6.51
CA THR A 109 2.79 10.38 -7.53
C THR A 109 2.55 11.27 -8.76
N GLN A 110 2.94 12.56 -8.69
CA GLN A 110 2.89 13.51 -9.81
C GLN A 110 4.03 13.33 -10.83
N LEU A 111 5.11 12.64 -10.44
CA LEU A 111 6.21 12.19 -11.31
C LEU A 111 5.97 10.78 -11.86
#